data_AF-A0AAW1K102-F1
#
_entry.id   AF-A0AAW1K102-F1
#
_cell.length_a   1.000
_cell.length_b   1.000
_cell.length_c   1.000
_cell.angle_alpha   90.00
_cell.angle_beta   90.00
_cell.angle_gamma   90.00
#
_symmetry.space_group_name_H-M   'P 1'
#
loop_
_entity.id
_entity.type
_entity.pdbx_description
1 polymer ?
#
loop_
_entity_poly.entity_id
_entity_poly.type
_entity_poly.pdbx_seq_one_letter_code
_entity_poly.pdbx_strand_id
1 'polypeptide(L)'
;MLNDTYHLGQNCGFNRQFNDTTTNQKYTFFVPRDRAWQQARVTMPSAIKKLFMLDFCYYAVQVLERHLIVGDVALTMERIKAMANDTSISYGKEIYTNKKETELGTVRDSLKIAVEERINSTDKNTISGKMKYGFHHNK
;
A
#
# COMPACT_ATOMS: atom_id res chain seq x y z
N MET A 1 4.41 7.17 13.67
CA MET A 1 4.51 8.40 12.88
C MET A 1 4.77 8.02 11.41
N LEU A 2 4.61 8.94 10.46
CA LEU A 2 4.75 8.72 9.00
C LEU A 2 5.88 9.57 8.39
N ASN A 3 6.86 9.95 9.21
CA ASN A 3 7.85 10.95 8.86
C ASN A 3 8.80 10.50 7.75
N ASP A 4 9.21 9.23 7.78
CA ASP A 4 10.16 8.68 6.82
C ASP A 4 9.60 8.72 5.39
N THR A 5 8.32 8.37 5.22
CA THR A 5 7.66 8.38 3.90
C THR A 5 7.48 9.81 3.39
N TYR A 6 7.11 10.76 4.27
CA TYR A 6 6.97 12.16 3.90
C TYR A 6 8.30 12.74 3.39
N HIS A 7 9.39 12.54 4.14
CA HIS A 7 10.72 13.01 3.74
C HIS A 7 11.20 12.35 2.44
N LEU A 8 10.99 11.04 2.30
CA LEU A 8 11.35 10.32 1.07
C LEU A 8 10.63 10.89 -0.15
N GLY A 9 9.33 11.16 -0.03
CA GLY A 9 8.53 11.76 -1.10
C GLY A 9 8.85 13.23 -1.38
N GLN A 10 9.25 13.98 -0.35
CA GLN A 10 9.63 15.39 -0.48
C GLN A 10 10.95 15.55 -1.23
N ASN A 11 11.98 14.78 -0.83
CA ASN A 11 13.34 14.90 -1.37
C ASN A 11 13.40 14.60 -2.87
N CYS A 12 12.55 13.72 -3.36
CA CYS A 12 12.52 13.33 -4.77
C CYS A 12 11.36 13.98 -5.56
N GLY A 13 10.67 14.95 -4.95
CA GLY A 13 9.60 15.70 -5.60
C GLY A 13 8.34 14.90 -5.92
N PHE A 14 8.20 13.68 -5.41
CA PHE A 14 7.01 12.82 -5.54
C PHE A 14 5.77 13.48 -4.93
N ASN A 15 5.93 14.18 -3.81
CA ASN A 15 4.80 14.82 -3.11
C ASN A 15 4.14 15.95 -3.93
N ARG A 16 4.82 16.49 -4.95
CA ARG A 16 4.29 17.61 -5.76
C ARG A 16 3.01 17.23 -6.51
N GLN A 17 2.84 15.97 -6.89
CA GLN A 17 1.67 15.49 -7.64
C GLN A 17 0.37 15.62 -6.84
N PHE A 18 0.42 15.60 -5.50
CA PHE A 18 -0.77 15.69 -4.66
C PHE A 18 -1.35 17.10 -4.58
N ASN A 19 -0.59 18.12 -4.98
CA ASN A 19 -1.04 19.51 -4.98
C ASN A 19 -1.67 19.91 -6.33
N ASP A 20 -1.60 19.05 -7.34
CA ASP A 20 -2.22 19.31 -8.64
C ASP A 20 -3.73 19.07 -8.56
N THR A 21 -4.49 20.15 -8.50
CA THR A 21 -5.96 20.12 -8.45
C THR A 21 -6.60 20.08 -9.83
N THR A 22 -5.81 20.16 -10.90
CA THR A 22 -6.32 20.28 -12.28
C THR A 22 -6.77 18.94 -12.88
N THR A 23 -6.28 17.82 -12.34
CA THR A 23 -6.43 16.49 -12.96
C THR A 23 -7.71 15.74 -12.55
N ASN A 24 -8.54 16.27 -11.62
CA ASN A 24 -9.70 15.58 -11.01
C ASN A 24 -9.40 14.17 -10.44
N GLN A 25 -8.13 13.75 -10.42
CA GLN A 25 -7.71 12.43 -9.98
C GLN A 25 -7.88 12.28 -8.47
N LYS A 26 -8.23 11.06 -8.06
CA LYS A 26 -8.26 10.66 -6.66
C LYS A 26 -7.13 9.69 -6.39
N TYR A 27 -6.45 9.95 -5.29
CA TYR A 27 -5.31 9.17 -4.83
C TYR A 27 -5.72 8.26 -3.68
N THR A 28 -5.33 6.99 -3.74
CA THR A 28 -5.34 6.10 -2.57
C THR A 28 -3.93 5.64 -2.31
N PHE A 29 -3.35 6.12 -1.22
CA PHE A 29 -1.94 5.93 -0.94
C PHE A 29 -1.73 5.02 0.27
N PHE A 30 -1.09 3.87 0.04
CA PHE A 30 -0.71 2.94 1.09
C PHE A 30 0.62 3.34 1.72
N VAL A 31 0.57 4.29 2.65
CA VAL A 31 1.75 4.88 3.27
C VAL A 31 2.39 3.90 4.27
N PRO A 32 3.66 3.48 4.07
CA PRO A 32 4.37 2.72 5.08
C PRO A 32 4.59 3.56 6.34
N ARG A 33 4.35 2.96 7.52
CA ARG A 33 4.67 3.59 8.81
C ARG A 33 6.17 3.59 9.05
N ASP A 34 6.67 4.52 9.87
CA ASP A 34 8.11 4.59 10.22
C ASP A 34 8.65 3.27 10.75
N ARG A 35 7.85 2.50 11.50
CA ARG A 35 8.21 1.16 11.97
C ARG A 35 8.53 0.18 10.83
N ALA A 36 7.81 0.27 9.70
CA ALA A 36 8.08 -0.57 8.54
C ALA A 36 9.43 -0.21 7.91
N TRP A 37 9.77 1.08 7.82
CA TRP A 37 11.08 1.54 7.37
C TRP A 37 12.19 1.10 8.32
N GLN A 38 12.00 1.23 9.63
CA GLN A 38 12.96 0.74 10.64
C GLN A 38 13.22 -0.76 10.49
N GLN A 39 12.16 -1.56 10.34
CA GLN A 39 12.29 -3.00 10.10
C GLN A 39 13.04 -3.27 8.78
N ALA A 40 12.71 -2.54 7.72
CA ALA A 40 13.39 -2.69 6.44
C ALA A 40 14.87 -2.29 6.50
N ARG A 41 15.27 -1.32 7.35
CA ARG A 41 16.69 -0.99 7.58
C ARG A 41 17.45 -2.14 8.22
N VAL A 42 16.79 -2.97 9.04
CA VAL A 42 17.40 -4.17 9.63
C VAL A 42 17.50 -5.28 8.59
N THR A 43 16.44 -5.52 7.81
CA THR A 43 16.39 -6.64 6.84
C THR A 43 17.21 -6.36 5.56
N MET A 44 17.25 -5.11 5.11
CA MET A 44 17.85 -4.70 3.84
C MET A 44 18.62 -3.37 3.99
N PRO A 45 19.67 -3.31 4.84
CA PRO A 45 20.32 -2.06 5.24
C PRO A 45 20.86 -1.26 4.04
N SER A 46 21.58 -1.91 3.12
CA SER A 46 22.16 -1.25 1.95
C SER A 46 21.11 -0.72 0.98
N ALA A 47 20.03 -1.47 0.76
CA ALA A 47 18.97 -1.06 -0.15
C ALA A 47 18.18 0.13 0.41
N ILE A 48 17.81 0.08 1.69
CA ILE A 48 17.09 1.19 2.34
C ILE A 48 18.01 2.40 2.49
N LYS A 49 19.30 2.22 2.77
CA LYS A 49 20.25 3.35 2.78
C LYS A 49 20.28 4.06 1.42
N LYS A 50 20.43 3.31 0.33
CA LYS A 50 20.40 3.86 -1.04
C LYS A 50 19.07 4.54 -1.34
N LEU A 51 17.95 3.92 -0.98
CA LEU A 51 16.61 4.47 -1.23
C LEU A 51 16.42 5.90 -0.69
N PHE A 52 17.06 6.21 0.45
CA PHE A 52 16.97 7.53 1.09
C PHE A 52 18.08 8.52 0.67
N MET A 53 18.94 8.16 -0.29
CA MET A 53 19.95 9.05 -0.88
C MET A 53 19.39 9.74 -2.13
N LEU A 54 19.71 11.03 -2.31
CA LEU A 54 19.23 11.83 -3.46
C LEU A 54 19.65 11.22 -4.82
N ASP A 55 20.84 10.65 -4.91
CA ASP A 55 21.35 10.02 -6.14
C ASP A 55 20.48 8.86 -6.64
N PHE A 56 19.69 8.26 -5.74
CA PHE A 56 18.80 7.13 -6.04
C PHE A 56 17.32 7.54 -6.01
N CYS A 57 17.03 8.85 -6.12
CA CYS A 57 15.67 9.37 -6.06
C CYS A 57 14.71 8.71 -7.05
N TYR A 58 15.21 8.31 -8.22
CA TYR A 58 14.43 7.53 -9.18
C TYR A 58 13.83 6.27 -8.53
N TYR A 59 14.62 5.48 -7.80
CA TYR A 59 14.16 4.28 -7.09
C TYR A 59 13.17 4.61 -5.96
N ALA A 60 13.40 5.70 -5.23
CA ALA A 60 12.47 6.18 -4.21
C ALA A 60 11.09 6.45 -4.81
N VAL A 61 11.05 7.20 -5.92
CA VAL A 61 9.81 7.49 -6.65
C VAL A 61 9.14 6.20 -7.10
N GLN A 62 9.86 5.23 -7.70
CA GLN A 62 9.23 3.97 -8.12
C GLN A 62 8.59 3.20 -6.96
N VAL A 63 9.26 3.17 -5.81
CA VAL A 63 8.76 2.48 -4.63
C VAL A 63 7.47 3.15 -4.15
N LEU A 64 7.45 4.48 -4.07
CA LEU A 64 6.25 5.21 -3.65
C LEU A 64 5.09 5.09 -4.65
N GLU A 65 5.38 5.11 -5.96
CA GLU A 65 4.39 4.94 -7.04
C GLU A 65 3.71 3.57 -7.00
N ARG A 66 4.40 2.50 -6.59
CA ARG A 66 3.78 1.17 -6.38
C ARG A 66 2.77 1.14 -5.24
N HIS A 67 2.85 2.09 -4.31
CA HIS A 67 1.92 2.20 -3.20
C HIS A 67 0.80 3.21 -3.47
N LEU A 68 0.88 3.93 -4.60
CA LEU A 68 -0.06 4.96 -4.99
C LEU A 68 -1.02 4.47 -6.07
N ILE A 69 -2.28 4.34 -5.70
CA ILE A 69 -3.39 4.11 -6.62
C ILE A 69 -3.90 5.45 -7.11
N VAL A 70 -4.13 5.54 -8.42
CA VAL A 70 -4.75 6.69 -9.08
C VAL A 70 -6.02 6.20 -9.75
N GLY A 71 -7.12 6.91 -9.53
CA GLY A 71 -8.39 6.62 -10.20
C GLY A 71 -9.39 7.74 -10.03
N ASP A 72 -10.62 7.49 -10.46
CA ASP A 72 -11.71 8.49 -10.41
C ASP A 72 -12.28 8.65 -8.99
N VAL A 73 -12.10 7.64 -8.14
CA VAL A 73 -12.66 7.59 -6.78
C VAL A 73 -11.58 7.15 -5.79
N ALA A 74 -11.53 7.79 -4.63
CA ALA A 74 -10.68 7.36 -3.53
C ALA A 74 -11.23 6.06 -2.91
N LEU A 75 -10.38 5.04 -2.78
CA LEU A 75 -10.75 3.73 -2.27
C LEU A 75 -10.62 3.69 -0.74
N THR A 76 -11.71 3.33 -0.06
CA THR A 76 -11.69 2.98 1.36
C THR A 76 -11.34 1.50 1.53
N MET A 77 -10.88 1.10 2.73
CA MET A 77 -10.59 -0.32 3.00
C MET A 77 -11.85 -1.19 2.88
N GLU A 78 -13.01 -0.67 3.29
CA GLU A 78 -14.31 -1.33 3.11
C GLU A 78 -14.63 -1.54 1.64
N ARG A 79 -14.39 -0.52 0.79
CA ARG A 79 -14.61 -0.63 -0.65
C ARG A 79 -13.71 -1.68 -1.29
N ILE A 80 -12.43 -1.72 -0.92
CA ILE A 80 -11.49 -2.73 -1.42
C ILE A 80 -11.92 -4.13 -0.98
N LYS A 81 -12.35 -4.30 0.27
CA LYS A 81 -12.90 -5.58 0.76
C LYS A 81 -14.17 -5.99 -0.01
N ALA A 82 -15.06 -5.04 -0.33
CA ALA A 82 -16.25 -5.32 -1.12
C ALA A 82 -15.95 -5.64 -2.61
N MET A 83 -14.82 -5.15 -3.13
CA MET A 83 -14.32 -5.53 -4.46
C MET A 83 -13.73 -6.94 -4.46
N ALA A 84 -13.24 -7.43 -3.31
CA ALA A 84 -12.84 -8.81 -3.15
C ALA A 84 -14.11 -9.67 -3.15
N ASN A 85 -14.28 -10.51 -4.17
CA ASN A 85 -15.37 -11.50 -4.27
C ASN A 85 -15.14 -12.67 -3.29
N ASP A 86 -14.99 -12.34 -2.02
CA ASP A 86 -14.75 -13.27 -0.93
C ASP A 86 -15.97 -14.17 -0.73
N THR A 87 -15.73 -15.47 -0.60
CA THR A 87 -16.77 -16.43 -0.23
C THR A 87 -16.55 -16.87 1.21
N SER A 88 -17.54 -16.60 2.06
CA SER A 88 -17.57 -17.09 3.45
C SER A 88 -18.58 -18.21 3.60
N ILE A 89 -18.14 -19.37 4.06
CA ILE A 89 -19.02 -20.48 4.44
C ILE A 89 -18.97 -20.63 5.96
N SER A 90 -20.14 -20.69 6.59
CA SER A 90 -20.27 -20.88 8.04
C SER A 90 -20.64 -22.32 8.34
N TYR A 91 -19.87 -22.99 9.18
CA TYR A 91 -20.18 -24.32 9.73
C TYR A 91 -20.17 -24.23 11.25
N GLY A 92 -21.37 -24.24 11.86
CA GLY A 92 -21.52 -24.06 13.30
C GLY A 92 -21.02 -22.68 13.75
N LYS A 93 -20.06 -22.63 14.68
CA LYS A 93 -19.45 -21.40 15.21
C LYS A 93 -18.23 -20.94 14.38
N GLU A 94 -17.80 -21.73 13.41
CA GLU A 94 -16.60 -21.46 12.61
C GLU A 94 -16.98 -20.83 11.26
N ILE A 95 -16.24 -19.78 10.89
CA ILE A 95 -16.39 -19.09 9.61
C ILE A 95 -15.13 -19.33 8.78
N TYR A 96 -15.30 -19.97 7.63
CA TYR A 96 -14.25 -20.21 6.65
C TYR A 96 -14.38 -19.20 5.53
N THR A 97 -13.39 -18.32 5.39
CA THR A 97 -13.38 -17.30 4.32
C THR A 97 -12.32 -17.64 3.29
N ASN A 98 -12.73 -17.91 2.05
CA ASN A 98 -11.82 -17.92 0.92
C ASN A 98 -11.58 -16.47 0.48
N LYS A 99 -10.41 -15.95 0.82
CA LYS A 99 -10.02 -14.58 0.50
C LYS A 99 -9.48 -14.51 -0.92
N LYS A 100 -10.03 -13.60 -1.72
CA LYS A 100 -9.52 -13.30 -3.05
C LYS A 100 -8.73 -12.01 -3.04
N GLU A 101 -7.70 -11.98 -3.88
CA GLU A 101 -6.95 -10.75 -4.12
C GLU A 101 -7.75 -9.84 -5.06
N THR A 102 -7.77 -8.55 -4.73
CA THR A 102 -8.25 -7.49 -5.62
C THR A 102 -7.05 -6.87 -6.32
N GLU A 103 -7.13 -6.71 -7.63
CA GLU A 103 -6.14 -6.02 -8.44
C GLU A 103 -6.51 -4.56 -8.61
N LEU A 104 -5.60 -3.67 -8.21
CA LEU A 104 -5.81 -2.21 -8.21
C LEU A 104 -4.76 -1.55 -9.12
N GLY A 105 -5.19 -0.65 -10.00
CA GLY A 105 -4.26 0.11 -10.84
C GLY A 105 -3.40 1.08 -10.01
N THR A 106 -2.10 1.08 -10.23
CA THR A 106 -1.15 2.04 -9.67
C THR A 106 -0.62 2.95 -10.76
N VAL A 107 0.18 3.96 -10.41
CA VAL A 107 0.83 4.84 -11.41
C VAL A 107 1.67 4.06 -12.42
N ARG A 108 2.26 2.92 -12.02
CA ARG A 108 3.21 2.16 -12.85
C ARG A 108 2.68 0.86 -13.42
N ASP A 109 1.85 0.17 -12.66
CA ASP A 109 1.47 -1.23 -12.90
C ASP A 109 0.17 -1.53 -12.12
N SER A 110 -0.07 -2.78 -11.72
CA SER A 110 -1.13 -3.15 -10.79
C SER A 110 -0.61 -3.61 -9.42
N LEU A 111 -1.47 -3.49 -8.41
CA LEU A 111 -1.25 -3.92 -7.03
C LEU A 111 -2.32 -4.93 -6.65
N LYS A 112 -1.91 -6.19 -6.44
CA LYS A 112 -2.78 -7.28 -5.98
C LYS A 112 -2.74 -7.37 -4.46
N ILE A 113 -3.89 -7.19 -3.81
CA ILE A 113 -3.98 -7.18 -2.35
C ILE A 113 -5.23 -7.89 -1.85
N ALA A 114 -5.13 -8.53 -0.68
CA ALA A 114 -6.25 -9.03 0.07
C ALA A 114 -6.43 -8.20 1.35
N VAL A 115 -7.65 -7.70 1.58
CA VAL A 115 -7.98 -6.89 2.75
C VAL A 115 -8.79 -7.72 3.73
N GLU A 116 -8.38 -7.70 5.00
CA GLU A 116 -9.08 -8.40 6.07
C GLU A 116 -9.38 -7.46 7.23
N GLU A 117 -10.54 -7.66 7.83
CA GLU A 117 -10.89 -7.04 9.08
C GLU A 117 -10.48 -7.97 10.22
N ARG A 118 -9.76 -7.43 11.20
CA ARG A 118 -9.34 -8.17 12.39
C ARG A 118 -10.03 -7.57 13.60
N ILE A 119 -10.86 -8.38 14.26
CA ILE A 119 -11.45 -8.02 15.55
C ILE A 119 -10.42 -8.40 16.62
N ASN A 120 -9.61 -7.46 17.07
CA ASN A 120 -8.72 -7.66 18.22
C ASN A 120 -9.51 -7.33 19.50
N SER A 121 -9.55 -8.27 20.46
CA SER A 121 -10.28 -8.11 21.72
C SER A 121 -9.67 -7.08 22.70
N THR A 122 -8.57 -6.40 22.34
CA THR A 122 -7.84 -5.51 23.26
C THR A 122 -7.50 -4.14 22.71
N ASP A 123 -7.82 -3.81 21.46
CA ASP A 123 -7.67 -2.44 20.95
C ASP A 123 -8.68 -2.16 19.85
N LYS A 124 -9.36 -1.02 19.97
CA LYS A 124 -10.42 -0.52 19.08
C LYS A 124 -10.07 -0.76 17.60
N ASN A 125 -10.93 -1.50 16.91
CA ASN A 125 -11.03 -1.71 15.45
C ASN A 125 -9.82 -1.25 14.60
N THR A 126 -8.74 -2.03 14.60
CA THR A 126 -7.62 -1.83 13.67
C THR A 126 -7.77 -2.78 12.49
N ILE A 127 -8.26 -2.27 11.35
CA ILE A 127 -8.27 -3.00 10.08
C ILE A 127 -6.83 -3.05 9.54
N SER A 128 -6.32 -4.26 9.27
CA SER A 128 -4.92 -4.48 8.86
C SER A 128 -4.90 -5.22 7.53
N GLY A 129 -4.50 -4.54 6.46
CA GLY A 129 -4.20 -5.20 5.18
C GLY A 129 -2.86 -5.93 5.21
N LYS A 130 -2.78 -7.12 4.61
CA LYS A 130 -1.51 -7.80 4.31
C LYS A 130 -1.26 -7.68 2.81
N MET A 131 -0.21 -6.94 2.43
CA MET A 131 0.26 -6.90 1.04
C MET A 131 1.18 -8.07 0.75
N LYS A 132 0.93 -8.79 -0.35
CA LYS A 132 1.88 -9.71 -0.97
C LYS A 132 2.28 -9.11 -2.31
N TYR A 133 3.58 -8.88 -2.51
CA TYR A 133 4.11 -8.36 -3.77
C TYR A 133 4.39 -9.54 -4.72
N GLY A 134 3.69 -9.59 -5.86
CA GLY A 134 4.03 -10.44 -6.99
C GLY A 134 4.88 -9.67 -7.98
N PHE A 135 6.10 -10.13 -8.27
CA PHE A 135 6.96 -9.54 -9.30
C PHE A 135 6.73 -10.28 -10.63
N HIS A 136 6.06 -9.66 -11.59
CA HIS A 136 6.13 -10.11 -12.98
C HIS A 136 7.29 -9.40 -13.67
N HIS A 137 8.38 -10.13 -13.92
CA HIS A 137 9.38 -9.72 -14.90
C HIS A 137 8.81 -10.04 -16.28
N ASN A 138 8.45 -9.04 -17.07
CA ASN A 138 8.31 -9.22 -18.51
C ASN A 138 9.70 -9.53 -19.06
N LYS A 139 9.85 -10.72 -19.64
CA LYS A 139 11.02 -11.11 -20.45
C LYS A 139 10.96 -10.44 -21.82
#